data_AF-A0A846A2X7-F1
#
_entry.id   AF-A0A846A2X7-F1
#
_cell.length_a   1.000
_cell.length_b   1.000
_cell.length_c   1.000
_cell.angle_alpha   90.00
_cell.angle_beta   90.00
_cell.angle_gamma   90.00
#
_symmetry.space_group_name_H-M   'P 1'
#
loop_
_entity.id
_entity.type
_entity.pdbx_description
1 polymer ?
#
loop_
_entity_poly.entity_id
_entity_poly.type
_entity_poly.pdbx_seq_one_letter_code
_entity_poly.pdbx_strand_id
1 'polypeptide(L)'
;MEKGTLIEFRLQGERHLAVVDRPEGKNHLIALDQRGKLHKLHPRQVTYTVADSTYEPSQIPEFIARVQPYLDPDSLELAWELLVEEGEAVTCADMAQLLFSEQSPPQCYAAHCILFEDKIYFKQKAQTYEPRSASMVAEIKHQLAAAQSKHQEQEEFLKRVQQKLGGEQVEWVDSDRTRFDAL
;
A
#
# COMPACT_ATOMS: atom_id res chain seq x y z
N MET A 1 -21.16 6.73 11.54
CA MET A 1 -20.41 5.50 11.86
C MET A 1 -20.99 4.93 13.14
N GLU A 2 -21.26 3.64 13.14
CA GLU A 2 -21.92 2.96 14.24
C GLU A 2 -20.89 2.31 15.16
N LYS A 3 -21.30 1.96 16.39
CA LYS A 3 -20.46 1.21 17.31
C LYS A 3 -20.19 -0.18 16.73
N GLY A 4 -18.96 -0.66 16.85
CA GLY A 4 -18.54 -1.97 16.37
C GLY A 4 -18.05 -1.97 14.91
N THR A 5 -18.13 -0.85 14.19
CA THR A 5 -17.56 -0.75 12.85
C THR A 5 -16.02 -0.82 12.90
N LEU A 6 -15.41 -1.70 12.11
CA LEU A 6 -13.96 -1.76 11.96
C LEU A 6 -13.51 -0.73 10.91
N ILE A 7 -12.55 0.11 11.29
CA ILE A 7 -12.04 1.22 10.48
C ILE A 7 -10.51 1.19 10.39
N GLU A 8 -10.01 1.63 9.24
CA GLU A 8 -8.60 1.94 9.03
C GLU A 8 -8.38 3.45 9.17
N PHE A 9 -7.29 3.83 9.83
CA PHE A 9 -6.78 5.20 9.85
C PHE A 9 -5.26 5.19 9.79
N ARG A 10 -4.66 6.36 9.52
CA ARG A 10 -3.20 6.51 9.53
C ARG A 10 -2.71 7.29 10.74
N LEU A 11 -1.72 6.74 11.42
CA LEU A 11 -1.00 7.39 12.50
C LEU A 11 0.48 7.36 12.15
N GLN A 12 1.12 8.53 12.07
CA GLN A 12 2.55 8.65 11.70
C GLN A 12 2.91 7.97 10.36
N GLY A 13 1.96 7.90 9.42
CA GLY A 13 2.14 7.26 8.10
C GLY A 13 1.81 5.77 8.08
N GLU A 14 1.74 5.12 9.24
CA GLU A 14 1.42 3.69 9.38
C GLU A 14 -0.09 3.45 9.47
N ARG A 15 -0.55 2.38 8.82
CA ARG A 15 -1.95 1.95 8.85
C ARG A 15 -2.27 1.30 10.18
N HIS A 16 -3.40 1.70 10.77
CA HIS A 16 -3.89 1.18 12.04
C HIS A 16 -5.36 0.80 11.88
N LEU A 17 -5.72 -0.37 12.42
CA LEU A 17 -7.09 -0.82 12.53
C LEU A 17 -7.62 -0.56 13.93
N ALA A 18 -8.85 -0.08 14.02
CA ALA A 18 -9.57 0.08 15.28
C ALA A 18 -11.07 -0.12 15.08
N VAL A 19 -11.76 -0.50 16.16
CA VAL A 19 -13.21 -0.63 16.20
C VAL A 19 -13.81 0.64 16.79
N VAL A 20 -14.81 1.21 16.14
CA VAL A 20 -15.55 2.37 16.66
C VAL A 20 -16.28 2.00 17.96
N ASP A 21 -16.01 2.70 19.06
CA ASP A 21 -16.73 2.50 20.33
C ASP A 21 -17.92 3.46 20.45
N ARG A 22 -17.68 4.76 20.31
CA ARG A 22 -18.72 5.79 20.50
C ARG A 22 -18.39 7.10 19.79
N PRO A 23 -19.39 7.91 19.42
CA PRO A 23 -19.15 9.29 19.01
C PRO A 23 -18.68 10.13 20.20
N GLU A 24 -17.80 11.11 19.93
CA GLU A 24 -17.35 12.12 20.90
C GLU A 24 -17.69 13.52 20.38
N GLY A 25 -18.85 14.02 20.81
CA GLY A 25 -19.40 15.28 20.30
C GLY A 25 -19.87 15.17 18.85
N LYS A 26 -19.85 16.29 18.11
CA LYS A 26 -20.39 16.36 16.74
C LYS A 26 -19.41 15.89 15.66
N ASN A 27 -18.10 16.05 15.90
CA ASN A 27 -17.08 15.94 14.84
C ASN A 27 -16.01 14.88 15.10
N HIS A 28 -16.11 14.12 16.20
CA HIS A 28 -15.12 13.11 16.52
C HIS A 28 -15.79 11.79 16.90
N LEU A 29 -15.03 10.71 16.76
CA LEU A 29 -15.36 9.38 17.23
C LEU A 29 -14.20 8.82 18.04
N ILE A 30 -14.52 7.96 18.99
CA ILE A 30 -13.56 7.18 19.74
C ILE A 30 -13.52 5.78 19.13
N ALA A 31 -12.32 5.32 18.80
CA ALA A 31 -12.06 3.97 18.34
C ALA A 31 -11.05 3.26 19.25
N LEU A 32 -11.18 1.94 19.36
CA LEU A 32 -10.35 1.06 20.17
C LEU A 32 -9.49 0.18 19.25
N ASP A 33 -8.18 0.23 19.42
CA ASP A 33 -7.28 -0.68 18.69
C ASP A 33 -7.22 -2.08 19.36
N GLN A 34 -6.46 -2.99 18.74
CA GLN A 34 -6.28 -4.37 19.23
C GLN A 34 -5.69 -4.48 20.64
N ARG A 35 -5.07 -3.42 21.17
CA ARG A 35 -4.50 -3.36 22.52
C ARG A 35 -5.46 -2.69 23.52
N GLY A 36 -6.66 -2.34 23.08
CA GLY A 36 -7.64 -1.59 23.87
C GLY A 36 -7.28 -0.11 24.05
N LYS A 37 -6.32 0.42 23.27
CA LYS A 37 -5.98 1.85 23.34
C LYS A 37 -7.05 2.67 22.62
N LEU A 38 -7.47 3.75 23.27
CA LEU A 38 -8.42 4.70 22.72
C LEU A 38 -7.74 5.67 21.76
N HIS A 39 -8.37 5.86 20.60
CA HIS A 39 -7.97 6.83 19.58
C HIS A 39 -9.14 7.77 19.32
N LYS A 40 -8.91 9.07 19.47
CA LYS A 40 -9.86 10.11 19.09
C LYS A 40 -9.62 10.48 17.63
N LEU A 41 -10.61 10.23 16.78
CA LEU A 41 -10.49 10.40 15.34
C LEU A 41 -11.57 11.35 14.82
N HIS A 42 -11.19 12.24 13.92
CA HIS A 42 -12.13 12.94 13.05
C HIS A 42 -12.56 11.98 11.92
N PRO A 43 -13.83 11.96 11.46
CA PRO A 43 -14.28 11.05 10.39
C PRO A 43 -13.43 11.11 9.11
N ARG A 44 -12.83 12.27 8.81
CA ARG A 44 -11.91 12.48 7.67
C ARG A 44 -10.55 11.78 7.81
N GLN A 45 -10.19 11.30 9.01
CA GLN A 45 -8.97 10.53 9.25
C GLN A 45 -9.16 9.05 8.97
N VAL A 46 -10.41 8.60 8.80
CA VAL A 46 -10.71 7.23 8.40
C VAL A 46 -10.40 7.09 6.92
N THR A 47 -9.48 6.17 6.60
CA THR A 47 -9.05 5.88 5.22
C THR A 47 -9.88 4.76 4.60
N TYR A 48 -10.39 3.84 5.42
CA TYR A 48 -11.26 2.76 4.96
C TYR A 48 -12.21 2.30 6.05
N THR A 49 -13.37 1.80 5.65
CA THR A 49 -14.37 1.23 6.55
C THR A 49 -14.70 -0.18 6.08
N VAL A 50 -14.52 -1.17 6.95
CA VAL A 50 -14.87 -2.56 6.66
C VAL A 50 -16.39 -2.69 6.76
N ALA A 51 -17.03 -3.00 5.64
CA ALA A 51 -18.47 -3.10 5.54
C ALA A 51 -19.03 -4.36 6.24
N ASP A 52 -20.32 -4.29 6.56
CA ASP A 52 -21.19 -5.44 6.85
C ASP A 52 -20.71 -6.41 7.94
N SER A 53 -20.08 -5.89 8.99
CA SER A 53 -19.71 -6.68 10.17
C SER A 53 -19.49 -5.81 11.41
N THR A 54 -19.93 -6.32 12.57
CA THR A 54 -19.64 -5.77 13.89
C THR A 54 -18.45 -6.52 14.47
N TYR A 55 -17.41 -5.80 14.86
CA TYR A 55 -16.17 -6.36 15.40
C TYR A 55 -15.98 -5.95 16.85
N GLU A 56 -15.29 -6.80 17.60
CA GLU A 56 -14.64 -6.46 18.85
C GLU A 56 -13.15 -6.18 18.62
N PRO A 57 -12.51 -5.30 19.43
CA PRO A 57 -11.08 -5.02 19.28
C PRO A 57 -10.19 -6.27 19.39
N SER A 58 -10.63 -7.27 20.16
CA SER A 58 -9.99 -8.58 20.33
C SER A 58 -9.94 -9.40 19.03
N GLN A 59 -10.81 -9.13 18.06
CA GLN A 59 -10.91 -9.85 16.78
C GLN A 59 -10.02 -9.25 15.69
N ILE A 60 -9.44 -8.06 15.90
CA ILE A 60 -8.56 -7.41 14.93
C ILE A 60 -7.37 -8.31 14.53
N PRO A 61 -6.65 -8.99 15.45
CA PRO A 61 -5.54 -9.85 15.06
C PRO A 61 -5.96 -11.02 14.17
N GLU A 62 -7.10 -11.66 14.46
CA GLU A 62 -7.64 -12.74 13.63
C GLU A 62 -8.06 -12.23 12.26
N PHE A 63 -8.68 -11.05 12.20
CA PHE A 63 -9.03 -10.39 10.94
C PHE A 63 -7.79 -10.14 10.09
N ILE A 64 -6.72 -9.57 10.66
CA ILE A 64 -5.45 -9.34 9.96
C ILE A 64 -4.85 -10.67 9.47
N ALA A 65 -4.89 -11.72 10.30
CA ALA A 65 -4.39 -13.04 9.91
C ALA A 65 -5.14 -13.62 8.69
N ARG A 66 -6.45 -13.34 8.56
CA ARG A 66 -7.25 -13.73 7.39
C ARG A 66 -6.94 -12.89 6.16
N VAL A 67 -6.50 -11.64 6.32
CA VAL A 67 -6.14 -10.73 5.21
C VAL A 67 -4.77 -11.08 4.63
N GLN A 68 -3.82 -11.46 5.48
CA GLN A 68 -2.41 -11.65 5.11
C GLN A 68 -2.15 -12.54 3.88
N PRO A 69 -2.86 -13.68 3.67
CA PRO A 69 -2.63 -14.54 2.51
C PRO A 69 -2.97 -13.89 1.17
N TYR A 70 -3.76 -12.81 1.18
CA TYR A 70 -4.24 -12.12 -0.03
C TYR A 70 -3.41 -10.89 -0.39
N LEU A 71 -2.41 -10.52 0.43
CA LEU A 71 -1.54 -9.36 0.19
C LEU A 71 -0.38 -9.72 -0.75
N ASP A 72 -0.72 -10.05 -1.99
CA ASP A 72 0.25 -10.31 -3.05
C ASP A 72 0.38 -9.09 -3.99
N PRO A 73 1.54 -8.41 -4.03
CA PRO A 73 1.76 -7.26 -4.91
C PRO A 73 1.64 -7.59 -6.41
N ASP A 74 1.91 -8.82 -6.81
CA ASP A 74 1.93 -9.23 -8.23
C ASP A 74 0.51 -9.45 -8.77
N SER A 75 -0.48 -9.62 -7.86
CA SER A 75 -1.88 -9.85 -8.21
C SER A 75 -2.53 -8.69 -9.00
N LEU A 76 -2.04 -7.46 -8.80
CA LEU A 76 -2.61 -6.27 -9.45
C LEU A 76 -2.26 -6.15 -10.94
N GLU A 77 -1.14 -6.71 -11.38
CA GLU A 77 -0.76 -6.66 -12.80
C GLU A 77 -1.79 -7.41 -13.65
N LEU A 78 -2.16 -8.62 -13.23
CA LEU A 78 -3.16 -9.44 -13.91
C LEU A 78 -4.54 -8.78 -13.89
N ALA A 79 -4.97 -8.24 -12.74
CA ALA A 79 -6.24 -7.52 -12.66
C ALA A 79 -6.26 -6.27 -13.57
N TRP A 80 -5.13 -5.58 -13.68
CA TRP A 80 -5.01 -4.42 -14.55
C TRP A 80 -5.11 -4.79 -16.03
N GLU A 81 -4.45 -5.87 -16.47
CA GLU A 81 -4.53 -6.35 -17.85
C GLU A 81 -5.98 -6.65 -18.28
N LEU A 82 -6.80 -7.18 -17.37
CA LEU A 82 -8.21 -7.48 -17.63
C LEU A 82 -9.08 -6.22 -17.70
N LEU A 83 -8.80 -5.21 -16.87
CA LEU A 83 -9.67 -4.02 -16.72
C LEU A 83 -9.27 -2.85 -17.62
N VAL A 84 -8.03 -2.81 -18.11
CA VAL A 84 -7.51 -1.67 -18.87
C VAL A 84 -8.18 -1.50 -20.24
N GLU A 85 -8.68 -2.59 -20.83
CA GLU A 85 -9.36 -2.54 -22.15
C GLU A 85 -10.69 -1.77 -22.08
N GLU A 86 -11.48 -2.03 -21.04
CA GLU A 86 -12.78 -1.38 -20.83
C GLU A 86 -12.64 -0.03 -20.11
N GLY A 87 -11.54 0.17 -19.38
CA GLY A 87 -11.26 1.40 -18.63
C GLY A 87 -12.20 1.62 -17.45
N GLU A 88 -12.87 0.57 -16.99
CA GLU A 88 -13.89 0.65 -15.94
C GLU A 88 -13.27 0.94 -14.57
N ALA A 89 -13.94 1.81 -13.82
CA ALA A 89 -13.58 2.09 -12.45
C ALA A 89 -14.13 0.99 -11.54
N VAL A 90 -13.29 0.44 -10.67
CA VAL A 90 -13.64 -0.66 -9.77
C VAL A 90 -13.65 -0.22 -8.31
N THR A 91 -14.57 -0.77 -7.53
CA THR A 91 -14.54 -0.66 -6.06
C THR A 91 -13.62 -1.73 -5.47
N CYS A 92 -13.34 -1.64 -4.16
CA CYS A 92 -12.59 -2.71 -3.48
C CYS A 92 -13.36 -4.04 -3.45
N ALA A 93 -14.70 -4.00 -3.49
CA ALA A 93 -15.52 -5.21 -3.56
C ALA A 93 -15.41 -5.86 -4.94
N ASP A 94 -15.49 -5.07 -6.02
CA ASP A 94 -15.29 -5.56 -7.39
C ASP A 94 -13.88 -6.15 -7.56
N MET A 95 -12.87 -5.47 -7.02
CA MET A 95 -11.49 -5.97 -7.05
C MET A 95 -11.32 -7.26 -6.24
N ALA A 96 -11.95 -7.36 -5.07
CA ALA A 96 -11.93 -8.60 -4.29
C ALA A 96 -12.61 -9.77 -5.02
N GLN A 97 -13.73 -9.49 -5.72
CA GLN A 97 -14.39 -10.46 -6.57
C GLN A 97 -13.48 -10.91 -7.72
N LEU A 98 -12.75 -10.00 -8.34
CA LEU A 98 -11.86 -10.29 -9.45
C LEU A 98 -10.65 -11.12 -9.01
N LEU A 99 -9.98 -10.71 -7.93
CA LEU A 99 -8.73 -11.31 -7.47
C LEU A 99 -8.94 -12.62 -6.68
N PHE A 100 -10.00 -12.67 -5.87
CA PHE A 100 -10.17 -13.72 -4.87
C PHE A 100 -11.46 -14.53 -5.09
N SER A 101 -12.27 -14.16 -6.08
CA SER A 101 -13.60 -14.75 -6.32
C SER A 101 -14.57 -14.62 -5.14
N GLU A 102 -14.31 -13.69 -4.21
CA GLU A 102 -15.10 -13.50 -2.99
C GLU A 102 -15.08 -12.03 -2.53
N GLN A 103 -16.21 -11.55 -1.98
CA GLN A 103 -16.37 -10.18 -1.47
C GLN A 103 -16.50 -10.13 0.07
N SER A 104 -15.94 -11.13 0.73
CA SER A 104 -15.77 -11.18 2.18
C SER A 104 -15.15 -9.89 2.73
N PRO A 105 -15.46 -9.45 3.96
CA PRO A 105 -14.81 -8.29 4.54
C PRO A 105 -13.27 -8.35 4.58
N PRO A 106 -12.62 -9.49 4.89
CA PRO A 106 -11.16 -9.60 4.78
C PRO A 106 -10.63 -9.44 3.35
N GLN A 107 -11.30 -10.02 2.36
CA GLN A 107 -10.92 -9.96 0.93
C GLN A 107 -11.10 -8.56 0.37
N CYS A 108 -12.21 -7.89 0.68
CA CYS A 108 -12.45 -6.48 0.34
C CYS A 108 -11.38 -5.57 0.95
N TYR A 109 -11.00 -5.83 2.22
CA TYR A 109 -9.94 -5.09 2.88
C TYR A 109 -8.56 -5.40 2.29
N ALA A 110 -8.28 -6.65 1.91
CA ALA A 110 -7.05 -7.02 1.21
C ALA A 110 -6.93 -6.29 -0.12
N ALA A 111 -8.01 -6.26 -0.91
CA ALA A 111 -8.09 -5.52 -2.16
C ALA A 111 -7.85 -4.01 -1.94
N HIS A 112 -8.45 -3.41 -0.91
CA HIS A 112 -8.13 -2.04 -0.51
C HIS A 112 -6.63 -1.87 -0.18
N CYS A 113 -6.05 -2.78 0.61
CA CYS A 113 -4.66 -2.68 1.03
C CYS A 113 -3.70 -2.62 -0.16
N ILE A 114 -3.87 -3.50 -1.14
CA ILE A 114 -2.99 -3.57 -2.32
C ILE A 114 -3.25 -2.39 -3.26
N LEU A 115 -4.52 -2.02 -3.50
CA LEU A 115 -4.88 -0.90 -4.37
C LEU A 115 -4.38 0.44 -3.83
N PHE A 116 -4.42 0.61 -2.51
CA PHE A 116 -3.98 1.83 -1.86
C PHE A 116 -2.45 1.98 -1.86
N GLU A 117 -1.72 0.86 -1.85
CA GLU A 117 -0.26 0.85 -1.96
C GLU A 117 0.23 0.88 -3.42
N ASP A 118 -0.65 0.62 -4.37
CA ASP A 118 -0.32 0.65 -5.79
C ASP A 118 0.10 2.04 -6.27
N LYS A 119 1.20 2.05 -7.01
CA LYS A 119 1.75 3.24 -7.68
C LYS A 119 1.86 3.05 -9.19
N ILE A 120 1.55 1.86 -9.70
CA ILE A 120 1.84 1.46 -11.07
C ILE A 120 0.55 1.31 -11.86
N TYR A 121 -0.39 0.49 -11.41
CA TYR A 121 -1.49 0.00 -12.24
C TYR A 121 -2.79 0.79 -12.13
N PHE A 122 -3.22 1.15 -10.92
CA PHE A 122 -4.48 1.79 -10.61
C PHE A 122 -4.29 3.16 -9.95
N LYS A 123 -5.12 4.13 -10.33
CA LYS A 123 -5.19 5.45 -9.68
C LYS A 123 -6.50 5.54 -8.89
N GLN A 124 -6.41 6.01 -7.65
CA GLN A 124 -7.60 6.25 -6.84
C GLN A 124 -8.37 7.48 -7.35
N LYS A 125 -9.70 7.35 -7.47
CA LYS A 125 -10.62 8.43 -7.82
C LYS A 125 -11.83 8.37 -6.90
N ALA A 126 -11.85 9.22 -5.88
CA ALA A 126 -12.82 9.15 -4.79
C ALA A 126 -12.86 7.75 -4.15
N GLN A 127 -13.96 7.01 -4.28
CA GLN A 127 -14.16 5.69 -3.70
C GLN A 127 -13.87 4.52 -4.66
N THR A 128 -13.47 4.81 -5.90
CA THR A 128 -13.13 3.80 -6.91
C THR A 128 -11.69 3.92 -7.36
N TYR A 129 -11.22 2.91 -8.07
CA TYR A 129 -9.89 2.85 -8.67
C TYR A 129 -10.04 2.67 -10.17
N GLU A 130 -9.35 3.52 -10.94
CA GLU A 130 -9.33 3.44 -12.40
C GLU A 130 -8.01 2.84 -12.87
N PRO A 131 -8.01 1.89 -13.82
CA PRO A 131 -6.77 1.40 -14.43
C PRO A 131 -6.06 2.54 -15.17
N ARG A 132 -4.73 2.61 -15.06
CA ARG A 132 -3.89 3.50 -15.86
C ARG A 132 -3.75 2.94 -17.27
N SER A 133 -3.52 3.79 -18.28
CA SER A 133 -3.29 3.31 -19.64
C SER A 133 -1.99 2.51 -19.75
N ALA A 134 -1.91 1.60 -20.72
CA ALA A 134 -0.69 0.82 -20.99
C ALA A 134 0.54 1.70 -21.22
N SER A 135 0.38 2.84 -21.91
CA SER A 135 1.45 3.82 -22.10
C SER A 135 1.95 4.42 -20.77
N MET A 136 1.04 4.71 -19.84
CA MET A 136 1.39 5.30 -18.55
C MET A 136 2.04 4.26 -17.62
N VAL A 137 1.54 3.03 -17.62
CA VAL A 137 2.15 1.92 -16.87
C VAL A 137 3.57 1.63 -17.38
N ALA A 138 3.76 1.56 -18.71
CA ALA A 138 5.08 1.34 -19.30
C ALA A 138 6.08 2.45 -18.93
N GLU A 139 5.64 3.71 -18.95
CA GLU A 139 6.47 4.84 -18.54
C GLU A 139 6.85 4.77 -17.05
N ILE A 140 5.88 4.48 -16.16
CA ILE A 140 6.13 4.33 -14.73
C ILE A 140 7.14 3.19 -14.48
N LYS A 141 6.93 2.02 -15.11
CA LYS A 141 7.86 0.88 -15.00
C LYS A 141 9.26 1.25 -15.48
N HIS A 142 9.37 1.95 -16.62
CA HIS A 142 10.65 2.41 -17.14
C HIS A 142 11.36 3.38 -16.19
N GLN A 143 10.64 4.35 -15.62
CA GLN A 143 11.20 5.28 -14.64
C GLN A 143 11.66 4.58 -13.35
N LEU A 144 10.88 3.61 -12.86
CA LEU A 144 11.25 2.82 -11.69
C LEU A 144 12.49 1.96 -11.96
N ALA A 145 12.57 1.29 -13.11
CA ALA A 145 13.74 0.52 -13.50
C ALA A 145 15.00 1.39 -13.63
N ALA A 146 14.88 2.58 -14.24
CA ALA A 146 15.99 3.53 -14.36
C ALA A 146 16.45 4.06 -12.99
N ALA A 147 15.51 4.33 -12.08
CA ALA A 147 15.83 4.75 -10.70
C ALA A 147 16.52 3.63 -9.92
N GLN A 148 16.05 2.38 -10.06
CA GLN A 148 16.63 1.21 -9.42
C GLN A 148 18.05 0.94 -9.93
N SER A 149 18.29 1.02 -11.24
CA SER A 149 19.64 0.89 -11.82
C SER A 149 20.59 1.93 -11.25
N LYS A 150 20.18 3.21 -11.21
CA LYS A 150 21.00 4.29 -10.64
C LYS A 150 21.32 4.06 -9.16
N HIS A 151 20.34 3.61 -8.39
CA HIS A 151 20.53 3.29 -6.97
C HIS A 151 21.52 2.14 -6.77
N GLN A 152 21.35 1.05 -7.52
CA GLN A 152 22.26 -0.11 -7.47
C GLN A 152 23.68 0.29 -7.83
N GLU A 153 23.87 1.02 -8.93
CA GLU A 153 25.20 1.50 -9.32
C GLU A 153 25.82 2.40 -8.25
N GLN A 154 25.02 3.24 -7.56
CA GLN A 154 25.49 4.10 -6.48
C GLN A 154 25.91 3.28 -5.24
N GLU A 155 25.10 2.29 -4.84
CA GLU A 155 25.43 1.39 -3.73
C GLU A 155 26.70 0.59 -4.02
N GLU A 156 26.85 0.08 -5.24
CA GLU A 156 28.06 -0.60 -5.67
C GLU A 156 29.29 0.31 -5.64
N PHE A 157 29.15 1.55 -6.11
CA PHE A 157 30.23 2.53 -6.02
C PHE A 157 30.62 2.83 -4.57
N LEU A 158 29.64 3.07 -3.69
CA LEU A 158 29.91 3.30 -2.27
C LEU A 158 30.60 2.10 -1.62
N LYS A 159 30.19 0.88 -1.98
CA LYS A 159 30.84 -0.36 -1.53
C LYS A 159 32.30 -0.42 -1.99
N ARG A 160 32.57 -0.12 -3.27
CA ARG A 160 33.94 -0.05 -3.82
C ARG A 160 34.80 1.01 -3.11
N VAL A 161 34.25 2.20 -2.83
CA VAL A 161 34.94 3.25 -2.06
C VAL A 161 35.26 2.78 -0.64
N GLN A 162 34.32 2.15 0.06
CA GLN A 162 34.54 1.61 1.40
C GLN A 162 35.62 0.53 1.43
N GLN A 163 35.62 -0.39 0.46
CA GLN A 163 36.66 -1.42 0.33
C GLN A 163 38.05 -0.79 0.12
N LYS A 164 38.14 0.23 -0.75
CA LYS A 164 39.40 0.93 -0.98
C LYS A 164 39.91 1.64 0.28
N LEU A 165 39.02 2.31 1.02
CA LEU A 165 39.35 2.97 2.29
C LEU A 165 39.77 1.95 3.37
N GLY A 166 39.21 0.73 3.33
CA GLY A 166 39.61 -0.40 4.17
C GLY A 166 40.96 -1.03 3.80
N GLY A 167 41.63 -0.56 2.75
CA GLY A 167 42.93 -1.05 2.30
C GLY A 167 42.87 -2.20 1.31
N GLU A 168 41.69 -2.59 0.82
CA GLU A 168 41.54 -3.60 -0.22
C GLU A 168 41.96 -3.04 -1.60
N GLN A 169 42.44 -3.93 -2.47
CA GLN A 169 42.59 -3.59 -3.89
C GLN A 169 41.22 -3.65 -4.56
N VAL A 170 40.84 -2.54 -5.20
CA VAL A 170 39.57 -2.39 -5.90
C VAL A 170 39.88 -2.03 -7.35
N GLU A 171 39.25 -2.75 -8.28
CA GLU A 171 39.24 -2.42 -9.70
C GLU A 171 38.11 -1.42 -9.97
N TRP A 172 38.47 -0.24 -10.48
CA TRP A 172 37.52 0.83 -10.78
C TRP A 172 36.95 0.64 -12.18
N VAL A 173 35.64 0.78 -12.32
CA VAL A 173 34.98 0.77 -13.63
C VAL A 173 34.83 2.18 -14.19
N ASP A 174 34.61 2.31 -15.50
CA ASP A 174 34.52 3.63 -16.15
C ASP A 174 33.38 4.50 -15.61
N SER A 175 32.28 3.89 -15.14
CA SER A 175 31.18 4.60 -14.47
C SER A 175 31.56 5.15 -13.09
N ASP A 176 32.63 4.67 -12.45
CA ASP A 176 33.13 5.22 -11.20
C ASP A 176 33.95 6.50 -11.45
N ARG A 177 34.67 6.57 -12.58
CA ARG A 177 35.49 7.74 -12.96
C ARG A 177 34.67 9.00 -13.13
N THR A 178 33.55 8.91 -13.83
CA THR A 178 32.63 10.03 -14.03
C THR A 178 32.01 10.53 -12.72
N ARG A 179 31.94 9.68 -11.68
CA ARG A 179 31.47 10.08 -10.35
C ARG A 179 32.55 10.74 -9.51
N PHE A 180 33.80 10.35 -9.67
CA PHE A 180 34.93 11.06 -9.05
C PHE A 180 35.11 12.46 -9.64
N ASP A 181 34.95 12.62 -10.95
CA ASP A 181 35.08 13.91 -11.64
C ASP A 181 33.96 14.91 -11.26
N ALA A 182 32.85 14.42 -10.69
CA ALA A 182 31.70 15.22 -10.28
C ALA A 182 31.75 15.71 -8.81
N LEU A 183 32.81 15.36 -8.06
CA LEU A 183 33.06 15.79 -6.67
C LEU A 183 33.98 17.03 -6.62
#